data_AF-A0A220U1Z2-F1
#
_entry.id   AF-A0A220U1Z2-F1
#
_cell.length_a   1.000
_cell.length_b   1.000
_cell.length_c   1.000
_cell.angle_alpha   90.00
_cell.angle_beta   90.00
_cell.angle_gamma   90.00
#
_symmetry.space_group_name_H-M   'P 1'
#
loop_
_entity.id
_entity.type
_entity.pdbx_description
1 polymer ?
#
loop_
_entity_poly.entity_id
_entity_poly.type
_entity_poly.pdbx_seq_one_letter_code
_entity_poly.pdbx_strand_id
1 'polypeptide(L)'
;MEIKEIMNNVTDFFRENVAPPHKITSVEAAEEEGWRVTVEVIEEKEYMKKYAKDEMLGTYDVLLNKDKEVTSFKRQDIRFRSKIQG
;
A
#
# COMPACT_ATOMS: atom_id res chain seq x y z
N MET A 1 15.71 8.15 12.94
CA MET A 1 14.77 8.60 11.89
C MET A 1 13.61 7.61 11.87
N GLU A 2 12.66 7.71 12.81
CA GLU A 2 11.65 6.66 13.06
C GLU A 2 10.73 6.43 11.84
N ILE A 3 10.31 7.50 11.16
CA ILE A 3 9.40 7.39 10.01
C ILE A 3 10.03 6.66 8.80
N LYS A 4 11.35 6.77 8.60
CA LYS A 4 12.03 6.09 7.49
C LYS A 4 12.06 4.58 7.67
N GLU A 5 12.24 4.14 8.91
CA GLU A 5 12.25 2.71 9.25
C GLU A 5 10.88 2.08 9.00
N ILE A 6 9.80 2.77 9.41
CA ILE A 6 8.42 2.34 9.12
C ILE A 6 8.19 2.20 7.61
N MET A 7 8.57 3.23 6.83
CA MET A 7 8.38 3.20 5.38
C MET A 7 9.17 2.07 4.72
N ASN A 8 10.37 1.77 5.18
CA ASN A 8 11.18 0.66 4.67
C ASN A 8 10.54 -0.69 5.02
N ASN A 9 10.15 -0.89 6.28
CA ASN A 9 9.53 -2.15 6.72
C ASN A 9 8.24 -2.45 5.96
N VAL A 10 7.42 -1.43 5.71
CA VAL A 10 6.21 -1.57 4.86
C VAL A 10 6.59 -1.88 3.41
N THR A 11 7.62 -1.21 2.87
CA THR A 11 8.05 -1.43 1.49
C THR A 11 8.56 -2.85 1.26
N ASP A 12 9.38 -3.35 2.18
CA ASP A 12 9.96 -4.68 2.10
C ASP A 12 8.88 -5.75 2.25
N PHE A 13 7.99 -5.61 3.24
CA PHE A 13 6.83 -6.51 3.42
C PHE A 13 5.98 -6.61 2.15
N PHE A 14 5.64 -5.48 1.53
CA PHE A 14 4.81 -5.47 0.32
C PHE A 14 5.53 -6.07 -0.89
N ARG A 15 6.82 -5.78 -1.09
CA ARG A 15 7.62 -6.36 -2.18
C ARG A 15 7.70 -7.87 -2.09
N GLU A 16 7.83 -8.40 -0.88
CA GLU A 16 7.98 -9.83 -0.63
C GLU A 16 6.65 -10.59 -0.69
N ASN A 17 5.56 -9.98 -0.22
CA ASN A 17 4.32 -10.73 0.05
C ASN A 17 3.09 -10.30 -0.77
N VAL A 18 3.11 -9.12 -1.39
CA VAL A 18 1.92 -8.56 -2.06
C VAL A 18 2.25 -8.10 -3.47
N ALA A 19 2.89 -6.96 -3.60
CA ALA A 19 3.45 -6.38 -4.82
C ALA A 19 4.24 -5.12 -4.44
N PRO A 20 5.23 -4.70 -5.26
CA PRO A 20 6.00 -3.50 -4.99
C PRO A 20 5.09 -2.26 -4.82
N PRO A 21 5.23 -1.50 -3.72
CA PRO A 21 4.48 -0.26 -3.55
C PRO A 21 4.78 0.74 -4.67
N HIS A 22 3.73 1.38 -5.17
CA HIS A 22 3.87 2.55 -6.02
C HIS A 22 4.19 3.79 -5.19
N LYS A 23 3.46 3.98 -4.08
CA LYS A 23 3.60 5.14 -3.21
C LYS A 23 3.08 4.85 -1.80
N ILE A 24 3.74 5.40 -0.78
CA ILE A 24 3.17 5.53 0.57
C ILE A 24 2.56 6.93 0.67
N THR A 25 1.28 7.02 1.02
CA THR A 25 0.52 8.28 1.00
C THR A 25 0.29 8.87 2.39
N SER A 26 0.34 8.07 3.45
CA SER A 26 0.25 8.52 4.84
C SER A 26 1.05 7.62 5.78
N VAL A 27 1.53 8.20 6.88
CA VAL A 27 2.06 7.47 8.05
C VAL A 27 1.56 8.22 9.28
N GLU A 28 0.75 7.54 10.10
CA GLU A 28 0.07 8.12 11.25
C GLU A 28 0.26 7.23 12.48
N ALA A 29 0.24 7.81 13.68
CA ALA A 29 0.18 7.01 14.90
C ALA A 29 -1.19 6.32 15.00
N ALA A 30 -1.20 5.05 15.38
CA ALA A 30 -2.43 4.32 15.65
C ALA A 30 -2.97 4.61 17.05
N GLU A 31 -4.28 4.48 17.26
CA GLU A 31 -4.94 4.70 18.56
C GLU A 31 -4.45 3.72 19.64
N GLU A 32 -4.15 2.47 19.28
CA GLU A 32 -3.69 1.40 20.19
C GLU A 32 -2.17 1.20 20.15
N GLU A 33 -1.42 2.30 20.01
CA GLU A 33 0.04 2.33 19.89
C GLU A 33 0.56 1.70 18.57
N GLY A 34 1.71 2.18 18.07
CA GLY A 34 2.23 1.80 16.75
C GLY A 34 1.76 2.74 15.64
N TRP A 35 1.65 2.24 14.40
CA TRP A 35 1.42 3.08 13.22
C TRP A 35 0.40 2.51 12.25
N ARG A 36 -0.35 3.40 11.60
CA ARG A 36 -1.15 3.12 10.42
C ARG A 36 -0.48 3.77 9.20
N VAL A 37 -0.35 3.01 8.13
CA VAL A 37 0.27 3.45 6.88
C VAL A 37 -0.68 3.16 5.73
N THR A 38 -0.94 4.16 4.89
CA THR A 38 -1.69 3.96 3.65
C THR A 38 -0.73 3.82 2.48
N VAL A 39 -0.90 2.74 1.70
CA VAL A 39 -0.03 2.35 0.59
C VAL A 39 -0.84 2.20 -0.69
N GLU A 40 -0.36 2.79 -1.77
CA GLU A 40 -0.86 2.56 -3.13
C GLU A 40 0.04 1.57 -3.86
N VAL A 41 -0.58 0.59 -4.52
CA VAL A 41 0.07 -0.49 -5.28
C VAL A 41 -0.54 -0.56 -6.67
N ILE A 42 0.30 -0.74 -7.70
CA ILE A 42 -0.20 -1.01 -9.06
C ILE A 42 -0.56 -2.50 -9.13
N GLU A 43 -1.85 -2.78 -9.27
CA GLU A 43 -2.36 -4.14 -9.49
C GLU A 43 -2.53 -4.39 -10.99
N GLU A 44 -1.63 -5.17 -11.57
CA GLU A 44 -1.78 -5.67 -12.94
C GLU A 44 -2.44 -7.05 -12.95
N LYS A 45 -3.50 -7.23 -13.75
CA LYS A 45 -4.02 -8.56 -14.09
C LYS A 45 -3.57 -8.93 -15.51
N GLU A 46 -3.25 -10.20 -15.76
CA GLU A 46 -2.88 -10.68 -17.11
C GLU A 46 -3.95 -10.35 -18.17
N TYR A 47 -5.22 -10.38 -17.77
CA TYR A 47 -6.33 -9.92 -18.61
C TYR A 47 -6.17 -8.45 -19.05
N MET A 48 -5.74 -7.56 -18.16
CA MET A 48 -5.57 -6.13 -18.47
C MET A 48 -4.40 -5.90 -19.43
N LYS A 49 -3.29 -6.64 -19.25
CA LYS A 49 -2.15 -6.64 -20.18
C LYS A 49 -2.56 -7.03 -21.59
N LYS A 50 -3.43 -8.04 -21.72
CA LYS A 50 -3.90 -8.56 -23.01
C LYS A 50 -4.75 -7.57 -23.81
N TYR A 51 -5.50 -6.69 -23.14
CA TYR A 51 -6.46 -5.78 -23.79
C TYR A 51 -6.08 -4.30 -23.65
N ALA A 52 -4.84 -3.99 -23.27
CA ALA A 52 -4.32 -2.63 -23.11
C ALA A 52 -5.24 -1.72 -22.28
N LYS A 53 -5.86 -2.27 -21.23
CA LYS A 53 -6.73 -1.51 -20.33
C LYS A 53 -5.91 -0.86 -19.21
N ASP A 54 -6.42 0.26 -18.71
CA ASP A 54 -5.80 1.07 -17.66
C ASP A 54 -5.32 0.26 -16.45
N GLU A 55 -4.12 0.58 -15.96
CA GLU A 55 -3.60 0.00 -14.72
C GLU A 55 -4.58 0.23 -13.55
N MET A 56 -4.72 -0.77 -12.69
CA MET A 56 -5.50 -0.61 -11.46
C MET A 56 -4.58 -0.16 -10.33
N LEU A 57 -5.05 0.80 -9.54
CA LEU A 57 -4.39 1.25 -8.33
C LEU A 57 -5.18 0.71 -7.13
N GLY A 58 -4.54 -0.17 -6.36
CA GLY A 58 -5.06 -0.66 -5.10
C GLY A 58 -4.56 0.21 -3.95
N THR A 59 -5.45 0.61 -3.06
CA THR A 59 -5.11 1.32 -1.82
C THR A 59 -5.25 0.38 -0.63
N TYR A 60 -4.22 0.35 0.22
CA TYR A 60 -4.13 -0.53 1.38
C TYR A 60 -3.90 0.28 2.65
N ASP A 61 -4.54 -0.14 3.73
CA ASP A 61 -4.15 0.24 5.08
C ASP A 61 -3.28 -0.85 5.69
N VAL A 62 -2.22 -0.44 6.35
CA VAL A 62 -1.22 -1.31 6.98
C VAL A 62 -1.06 -0.89 8.42
N LEU A 63 -1.10 -1.84 9.35
CA LEU A 63 -0.83 -1.59 10.77
C LEU A 63 0.52 -2.15 11.14
N LEU A 64 1.27 -1.36 11.92
CA LEU A 64 2.52 -1.75 12.52
C LEU A 64 2.41 -1.65 14.04
N ASN A 65 3.01 -2.61 14.75
CA ASN A 65 3.15 -2.55 16.21
C ASN A 65 4.24 -1.53 16.62
N LYS A 66 4.48 -1.39 17.93
CA LYS A 66 5.54 -0.52 18.50
C LYS A 66 6.95 -0.85 18.03
N ASP A 67 7.19 -2.11 17.71
CA ASP A 67 8.46 -2.61 17.21
C ASP A 67 8.65 -2.34 15.71
N LYS A 68 7.68 -1.64 15.08
CA LYS A 68 7.64 -1.29 13.66
C LYS A 68 7.53 -2.52 12.75
N GLU A 69 6.95 -3.60 13.25
CA GLU A 69 6.65 -4.79 12.48
C GLU A 69 5.23 -4.72 11.93
N VAL A 70 5.04 -5.11 10.67
CA VAL A 70 3.72 -5.18 10.05
C VAL A 70 2.92 -6.32 10.68
N THR A 71 1.79 -5.99 11.31
CA THR A 71 0.91 -6.97 11.97
C THR A 71 -0.35 -7.26 11.17
N SER A 72 -0.79 -6.32 10.33
CA SER A 72 -1.93 -6.54 9.44
C SER A 72 -1.90 -5.59 8.24
N PHE A 73 -2.54 -6.01 7.16
CA PHE A 73 -2.83 -5.15 6.01
C PHE A 73 -4.22 -5.48 5.46
N LYS A 74 -4.89 -4.47 4.91
CA LYS A 74 -6.22 -4.60 4.31
C LYS A 74 -6.32 -3.72 3.07
N ARG A 75 -6.77 -4.29 1.95
CA ARG A 75 -7.13 -3.51 0.76
C ARG A 75 -8.44 -2.77 1.02
N GLN A 76 -8.42 -1.45 0.88
CA GLN A 76 -9.58 -0.59 1.08
C GLN A 76 -10.34 -0.35 -0.22
N ASP A 77 -9.62 -0.07 -1.31
CA ASP A 77 -10.23 0.28 -2.58
C ASP A 77 -9.38 -0.18 -3.77
N ILE A 78 -10.02 -0.32 -4.93
CA ILE A 78 -9.35 -0.48 -6.23
C ILE A 78 -10.01 0.46 -7.23
N ARG A 79 -9.18 1.28 -7.89
CA ARG A 79 -9.63 2.18 -8.96
C ARG A 79 -8.78 2.02 -10.22
N PHE A 80 -9.33 2.39 -11.37
CA PHE A 80 -8.53 2.55 -12.58
C PHE A 80 -7.70 3.83 -12.48
N ARG A 81 -6.41 3.75 -12.84
CA ARG A 81 -5.47 4.88 -12.79
C ARG A 81 -5.90 6.05 -13.67
N SER A 82 -6.55 5.76 -14.80
CA SER A 82 -7.06 6.76 -15.75
C SER A 82 -8.27 7.55 -15.26
N LYS A 83 -8.97 7.05 -14.23
CA LYS A 83 -10.22 7.64 -13.77
C LYS A 83 -9.92 8.80 -12.82
N ILE A 84 -9.51 9.94 -13.39
CA ILE A 84 -9.54 11.22 -12.69
C ILE A 84 -11.02 11.61 -12.56
N GLN A 85 -11.49 11.76 -11.33
CA GLN A 85 -12.85 12.25 -11.06
C GLN A 85 -12.87 13.73 -11.47
N GLY A 86 -13.54 14.03 -12.58
CA GLY A 86 -13.80 15.40 -13.04
C GLY A 86 -14.89 16.07 -12.23
#